data_AF-A0A6U5M8F3-F1
#
_entry.id   AF-A0A6U5M8F3-F1
#
_cell.length_a   1.000
_cell.length_b   1.000
_cell.length_c   1.000
_cell.angle_alpha   90.00
_cell.angle_beta   90.00
_cell.angle_gamma   90.00
#
_symmetry.space_group_name_H-M   'P 1'
#
loop_
_entity.id
_entity.type
_entity.pdbx_description
1 polymer ?
#
loop_
_entity_poly.entity_id
_entity_poly.type
_entity_poly.pdbx_seq_one_letter_code
_entity_poly.pdbx_strand_id
1 'polypeptide(L)'
;MRGLCVTVRASLKEPPAQPLTAIGVYGFITDGISSESVLANNPDLNTDAGQFTIIPSIAAGQKEVTFEFIAALPMEKDVAQYDNGIGPLNFNSLRVVSFPGGQQFGAISPCEMDEFSMECEDWENENGAYKKAAFMVKSNERTKGR
;
A
#
# COMPACT_ATOMS: atom_id res chain seq x y z
N MET A 1 22.67 -3.16 -2.59
CA MET A 1 21.72 -2.19 -2.01
C MET A 1 21.45 -2.58 -0.56
N ARG A 2 21.42 -1.61 0.36
CA ARG A 2 21.04 -1.76 1.76
C ARG A 2 19.61 -1.26 1.92
N GLY A 3 18.73 -2.08 2.48
CA GLY A 3 17.37 -1.70 2.85
C GLY A 3 17.33 -1.14 4.26
N LEU A 4 16.69 0.01 4.45
CA LEU A 4 16.47 0.64 5.75
C LEU A 4 14.98 0.87 5.96
N CYS A 5 14.46 0.46 7.12
CA CYS A 5 13.09 0.76 7.51
C CYS A 5 12.97 2.23 7.92
N VAL A 6 12.08 2.97 7.27
CA VAL A 6 11.84 4.39 7.55
C VAL A 6 10.40 4.58 7.99
N THR A 7 10.21 5.11 9.19
CA THR A 7 8.89 5.51 9.70
C THR A 7 8.67 6.99 9.40
N VAL A 8 7.58 7.30 8.70
CA VAL A 8 7.21 8.66 8.29
C VAL A 8 5.95 9.09 9.03
N ARG A 9 5.99 10.28 9.63
CA ARG A 9 4.80 10.97 10.15
C ARG A 9 4.48 12.13 9.23
N ALA A 10 3.28 12.15 8.66
CA ALA A 10 2.87 13.15 7.70
C ALA A 10 1.49 13.73 8.04
N SER A 11 1.30 15.02 7.76
CA SER A 11 0.00 15.69 7.87
C SER A 11 -0.73 15.62 6.54
N LEU A 12 -1.98 15.15 6.54
CA LEU A 12 -2.86 15.15 5.40
C LEU A 12 -3.36 16.58 5.14
N LYS A 13 -3.16 17.06 3.90
CA LYS A 13 -3.69 18.35 3.45
C LYS A 13 -5.22 18.36 3.47
N GLU A 14 -5.83 17.25 3.08
CA GLU A 14 -7.28 17.05 3.02
C GLU A 14 -7.64 15.78 3.80
N PRO A 15 -8.08 15.92 5.06
CA PRO A 15 -8.54 14.79 5.87
C PRO A 15 -9.74 14.10 5.22
N PRO A 16 -9.83 12.76 5.26
CA PRO A 16 -10.91 12.06 4.58
C PRO A 16 -12.24 12.28 5.30
N ALA A 17 -13.33 12.48 4.56
CA ALA A 17 -14.67 12.66 5.12
C ALA A 17 -15.29 11.35 5.67
N GLN A 18 -14.75 10.20 5.26
CA GLN A 18 -15.18 8.85 5.63
C GLN A 18 -13.97 8.01 6.03
N PRO A 19 -14.14 6.96 6.84
CA PRO A 19 -13.04 6.06 7.16
C PRO A 19 -12.54 5.36 5.89
N LEU A 20 -11.22 5.31 5.73
CA LEU A 20 -10.55 4.63 4.63
C LEU A 20 -9.83 3.38 5.14
N THR A 21 -9.72 2.35 4.30
CA THR A 21 -9.03 1.09 4.60
C THR A 21 -8.17 0.67 3.41
N ALA A 22 -7.02 0.04 3.67
CA ALA A 22 -6.07 -0.40 2.64
C ALA A 22 -5.65 0.74 1.69
N ILE A 23 -5.12 1.83 2.26
CA ILE A 23 -4.77 3.03 1.52
C ILE A 23 -3.36 2.88 0.94
N GLY A 24 -3.24 2.91 -0.38
CA GLY A 24 -1.94 2.90 -1.05
C GLY A 24 -1.26 4.27 -0.98
N VAL A 25 0.04 4.28 -0.67
CA VAL A 25 0.87 5.48 -0.69
C VAL A 25 1.73 5.48 -1.95
N TYR A 26 1.72 6.60 -2.65
CA TYR A 26 2.42 6.83 -3.92
C TYR A 26 3.23 8.12 -3.86
N GLY A 27 4.21 8.24 -4.73
CA GLY A 27 5.02 9.45 -4.88
C GLY A 27 6.48 9.12 -5.10
N PHE A 28 7.32 10.14 -4.95
CA PHE A 28 8.76 10.05 -5.16
C PHE A 28 9.46 10.37 -3.85
N ILE A 29 10.43 9.54 -3.49
CA ILE A 29 11.29 9.79 -2.34
C ILE A 29 12.71 9.74 -2.87
N THR A 30 13.43 10.83 -2.71
CA THR A 30 14.82 10.95 -3.12
C THR A 30 15.72 11.23 -1.93
N ASP A 31 16.98 10.89 -2.08
CA ASP A 31 18.00 11.31 -1.15
C ASP A 31 18.20 12.82 -1.21
N GLY A 32 18.29 13.45 -0.04
CA GLY A 32 18.41 14.90 0.09
C GLY A 32 19.71 15.47 -0.46
N ILE A 33 20.75 14.64 -0.65
CA ILE A 33 22.07 15.07 -1.12
C ILE A 33 22.29 14.66 -2.57
N SER A 34 22.14 13.38 -2.90
CA SER A 34 22.40 12.89 -4.27
C SER A 34 21.20 13.06 -5.21
N SER A 35 20.01 13.35 -4.69
CA SER A 35 18.74 13.36 -5.46
C SER A 35 18.41 12.02 -6.13
N GLU A 36 19.11 10.95 -5.78
CA GLU A 36 18.82 9.59 -6.26
C GLU A 36 17.55 9.07 -5.61
N SER A 37 16.81 8.22 -6.32
CA SER A 37 15.66 7.55 -5.73
C SER A 37 16.05 6.63 -4.60
N VAL A 38 15.30 6.68 -3.50
CA VAL A 38 15.41 5.69 -2.41
C VAL A 38 14.33 4.61 -2.50
N LEU A 39 13.53 4.62 -3.56
CA LEU A 39 12.51 3.61 -3.84
C LEU A 39 13.06 2.60 -4.86
N ALA A 40 13.20 1.34 -4.44
CA ALA A 40 13.81 0.29 -5.26
C ALA A 40 13.06 0.02 -6.58
N ASN A 41 11.76 0.28 -6.60
CA ASN A 41 10.88 0.12 -7.77
C ASN A 41 10.89 1.33 -8.72
N ASN A 42 11.65 2.38 -8.42
CA ASN A 42 11.75 3.57 -9.26
C ASN A 42 13.16 4.17 -9.23
N PRO A 43 14.19 3.46 -9.71
CA PRO A 43 15.58 3.93 -9.64
C PRO A 43 15.85 5.13 -10.56
N ASP A 44 15.07 5.32 -11.63
CA ASP A 44 15.30 6.31 -12.68
C ASP A 44 14.44 7.57 -12.56
N LEU A 45 13.47 7.61 -11.63
CA LEU A 45 12.57 8.74 -11.36
C LEU A 45 11.69 9.18 -12.55
N ASN A 46 11.74 8.49 -13.69
CA ASN A 46 11.01 8.87 -14.89
C ASN A 46 9.55 8.40 -14.86
N THR A 47 9.27 7.34 -14.10
CA THR A 47 7.92 6.79 -13.95
C THR A 47 7.51 6.85 -12.48
N ASP A 48 6.21 6.91 -12.22
CA ASP A 48 5.71 6.81 -10.85
C ASP A 48 6.11 5.43 -10.30
N ALA A 49 6.65 5.37 -9.08
CA ALA A 49 7.00 4.12 -8.40
C ALA A 49 5.78 3.19 -8.21
N GLY A 50 4.57 3.73 -8.41
CA GLY A 50 3.37 3.04 -8.02
C GLY A 50 3.25 3.03 -6.51
N GLN A 51 2.53 2.05 -5.98
CA GLN A 51 2.30 1.94 -4.55
C GLN A 51 3.56 1.38 -3.88
N PHE A 52 4.19 2.16 -2.99
CA PHE A 52 5.39 1.71 -2.28
C PHE A 52 5.11 1.27 -0.84
N THR A 53 3.95 1.64 -0.27
CA THR A 53 3.49 1.15 1.03
C THR A 53 1.97 1.25 1.18
N ILE A 54 1.43 0.66 2.25
CA ILE A 54 0.01 0.66 2.60
C ILE A 54 -0.16 1.23 4.01
N ILE A 55 -1.11 2.17 4.15
CA ILE A 55 -1.66 2.55 5.45
C ILE A 55 -2.91 1.67 5.69
N PRO A 56 -2.97 0.89 6.78
CA PRO A 56 -4.08 -0.03 7.02
C PRO A 56 -5.44 0.67 7.09
N SER A 57 -5.51 1.79 7.82
CA SER A 57 -6.73 2.56 8.01
C SER A 57 -6.45 4.03 8.31
N ILE A 58 -7.32 4.91 7.85
CA ILE A 58 -7.36 6.33 8.22
C ILE A 58 -8.78 6.64 8.67
N ALA A 59 -8.94 7.14 9.90
CA ALA A 59 -10.25 7.53 10.41
C ALA A 59 -10.78 8.79 9.72
N ALA A 60 -12.10 8.95 9.70
CA ALA A 60 -12.73 10.17 9.20
C ALA A 60 -12.23 11.39 9.99
N GLY A 61 -11.82 12.44 9.28
CA GLY A 61 -11.28 13.67 9.86
C GLY A 61 -9.86 13.55 10.44
N GLN A 62 -9.21 12.39 10.35
CA GLN A 62 -7.83 12.22 10.82
C GLN A 62 -6.87 13.08 10.00
N LYS A 63 -6.03 13.86 10.69
CA LYS A 63 -5.09 14.82 10.06
C LYS A 63 -3.67 14.28 9.95
N GLU A 64 -3.27 13.38 10.83
CA GLU A 64 -1.91 12.85 10.85
C GLU A 64 -1.93 11.37 10.53
N VAL A 65 -1.02 10.94 9.68
CA VAL A 65 -0.83 9.53 9.32
C VAL A 65 0.61 9.13 9.58
N THR A 66 0.78 7.88 9.99
CA THR A 66 2.09 7.25 10.12
C THR A 66 2.14 6.07 9.19
N PHE A 67 3.23 5.93 8.44
CA PHE A 67 3.49 4.78 7.58
C PHE A 67 4.95 4.42 7.58
N GLU A 68 5.24 3.18 7.20
CA GLU A 68 6.59 2.66 7.10
C GLU A 68 6.86 2.25 5.65
N PHE A 69 8.09 2.49 5.19
CA PHE A 69 8.55 1.98 3.91
C PHE A 69 10.02 1.59 4.01
N ILE A 70 10.48 0.80 3.02
CA ILE A 70 11.89 0.40 2.93
C ILE A 70 12.60 1.33 1.96
N ALA A 71 13.52 2.14 2.48
CA ALA A 71 14.44 2.93 1.67
C ALA A 71 15.58 2.03 1.19
N ALA A 72 15.84 2.04 -0.11
CA ALA A 72 16.95 1.32 -0.74
C ALA A 72 18.10 2.29 -1.05
N LEU A 73 19.25 2.06 -0.42
CA LEU A 73 20.46 2.86 -0.63
C LEU A 73 21.59 2.02 -1.23
N PRO A 74 22.51 2.62 -2.01
CA PRO A 74 23.78 1.98 -2.37
C PRO A 74 24.55 1.53 -1.11
N MET A 75 25.27 0.41 -1.20
CA MET A 75 26.04 -0.11 -0.05
C MET A 75 27.29 0.73 0.23
N GLU A 76 27.80 1.36 -0.83
CA GLU A 76 28.96 2.22 -0.85
C GLU A 76 28.67 3.59 -0.20
N LYS A 77 27.39 3.91 0.00
CA LYS A 77 26.97 5.16 0.62
C LYS A 77 27.32 5.16 2.11
N ASP A 78 28.18 6.08 2.50
CA ASP A 78 28.50 6.31 3.90
C ASP A 78 27.33 7.00 4.61
N VAL A 79 26.77 6.28 5.58
CA VAL A 79 25.68 6.75 6.44
C VAL A 79 26.09 6.79 7.92
N ALA A 80 27.36 6.50 8.23
CA ALA A 80 27.86 6.50 9.61
C ALA A 80 27.77 7.89 10.28
N GLN A 81 27.75 8.94 9.45
CA GLN A 81 27.55 10.33 9.88
C GLN A 81 26.11 10.65 10.34
N TYR A 82 25.15 9.76 10.12
CA TYR A 82 23.75 9.95 10.52
C TYR A 82 23.38 9.02 11.66
N ASP A 83 22.90 9.57 12.78
CA ASP A 83 22.53 8.81 13.97
C ASP A 83 21.47 7.72 13.69
N ASN A 84 20.59 7.97 12.72
CA ASN A 84 19.52 7.05 12.31
C ASN A 84 19.93 6.15 11.13
N GLY A 85 21.19 6.18 10.70
CA GLY A 85 21.70 5.38 9.59
C GLY A 85 21.17 5.78 8.20
N ILE A 86 20.45 6.89 8.09
CA ILE A 86 19.94 7.43 6.83
C ILE A 86 20.09 8.96 6.79
N GLY A 87 20.48 9.48 5.63
CA GLY A 87 20.58 10.92 5.38
C GLY A 87 19.21 11.60 5.26
N PRO A 88 19.19 12.92 5.01
CA PRO A 88 17.94 13.63 4.74
C PRO A 88 17.24 13.03 3.52
N LEU A 89 15.91 12.99 3.56
CA LEU A 89 15.07 12.51 2.46
C LEU A 89 14.19 13.64 1.96
N ASN A 90 14.04 13.73 0.64
CA ASN A 90 13.13 14.65 -0.03
C ASN A 90 11.89 13.86 -0.48
N PHE A 91 10.72 14.32 -0.03
CA PHE A 91 9.45 13.71 -0.38
C PHE A 91 8.73 14.60 -1.40
N ASN A 92 8.52 14.07 -2.61
CA ASN A 92 7.93 14.81 -3.72
C ASN A 92 6.63 14.14 -4.18
N SER A 93 5.59 14.94 -4.36
CA SER A 93 4.29 14.51 -4.90
C SER A 93 3.67 13.30 -4.16
N LEU A 94 3.84 13.23 -2.84
CA LEU A 94 3.21 12.19 -2.04
C LEU A 94 1.69 12.28 -2.14
N ARG A 95 1.06 11.16 -2.44
CA ARG A 95 -0.40 11.02 -2.46
C ARG A 95 -0.82 9.71 -1.83
N VAL A 96 -1.97 9.75 -1.18
CA VAL A 96 -2.62 8.56 -0.62
C VAL A 96 -3.89 8.30 -1.42
N VAL A 97 -4.07 7.06 -1.86
CA VAL A 97 -5.21 6.66 -2.69
C VAL A 97 -5.87 5.43 -2.06
N SER A 98 -7.16 5.53 -1.79
CA SER A 98 -7.99 4.41 -1.35
C SER A 98 -8.88 4.00 -2.52
N PHE A 99 -8.76 2.76 -2.98
CA PHE A 99 -9.63 2.24 -4.03
C PHE A 99 -10.93 1.69 -3.41
N PRO A 100 -12.12 2.17 -3.81
CA PRO A 100 -13.38 1.54 -3.45
C PRO A 100 -13.44 0.17 -4.13
N GLY A 101 -13.11 -0.88 -3.38
CA GLY A 101 -12.87 -2.23 -3.91
C GLY A 101 -11.50 -2.82 -3.56
N GLY A 102 -10.58 -2.06 -2.96
CA GLY A 102 -9.35 -2.63 -2.37
C GLY A 102 -9.64 -3.64 -1.24
N GLN A 103 -10.81 -3.51 -0.59
CA GLN A 103 -11.39 -4.52 0.31
C GLN A 103 -11.73 -5.85 -0.39
N GLN A 104 -11.82 -5.88 -1.73
CA GLN A 104 -12.12 -7.10 -2.51
C GLN A 104 -10.87 -7.98 -2.70
N PHE A 105 -9.67 -7.46 -2.41
CA PHE A 105 -8.45 -8.26 -2.29
C PHE A 105 -8.27 -8.75 -0.84
N GLY A 106 -9.35 -9.25 -0.23
CA GLY A 106 -9.21 -10.13 0.92
C GLY A 106 -8.40 -11.37 0.53
N ALA A 107 -7.84 -12.08 1.52
CA ALA A 107 -7.30 -13.41 1.25
C ALA A 107 -8.39 -14.22 0.56
N ILE A 108 -8.11 -14.71 -0.65
CA ILE A 108 -9.05 -15.55 -1.40
C ILE A 108 -9.38 -16.72 -0.47
N SER A 109 -10.65 -16.87 -0.11
CA SER A 109 -11.04 -17.98 0.76
C SER A 109 -10.86 -19.31 0.03
N PRO A 110 -10.64 -20.43 0.73
CA PRO A 110 -10.58 -21.74 0.09
C PRO A 110 -11.83 -22.03 -0.77
N CYS A 111 -13.00 -21.57 -0.31
CA CYS A 111 -14.26 -21.65 -1.04
C CYS A 111 -14.33 -20.82 -2.33
N GLU A 112 -13.53 -19.75 -2.44
CA GLU A 112 -13.42 -18.95 -3.67
C GLU A 112 -12.43 -19.55 -4.67
N MET A 113 -11.48 -20.35 -4.21
CA MET A 113 -10.52 -21.08 -5.05
C MET A 113 -11.15 -22.36 -5.60
N ASP A 114 -11.83 -23.13 -4.73
CA ASP A 114 -12.52 -24.35 -5.08
C ASP A 114 -13.67 -24.62 -4.10
N GLU A 115 -14.89 -24.38 -4.58
CA GLU A 115 -16.14 -24.55 -3.81
C GLU A 115 -16.46 -26.01 -3.48
N PHE A 116 -15.76 -26.99 -4.07
CA PHE A 116 -15.95 -28.42 -3.82
C PHE A 116 -14.79 -29.05 -3.05
N SER A 117 -13.83 -28.24 -2.59
CA SER A 117 -12.69 -28.72 -1.82
C SER A 117 -13.06 -29.00 -0.36
N MET A 118 -12.41 -29.99 0.25
CA MET A 118 -12.51 -30.23 1.71
C MET A 118 -12.06 -29.00 2.51
N GLU A 119 -11.12 -28.23 1.98
CA GLU A 119 -10.65 -26.98 2.59
C GLU A 119 -11.77 -25.92 2.68
N CYS A 120 -12.71 -25.91 1.74
CA CYS A 120 -13.90 -25.08 1.83
C CYS A 120 -14.87 -25.60 2.89
N GLU A 121 -15.13 -26.91 2.93
CA GLU A 121 -16.02 -27.51 3.94
C GLU A 121 -15.51 -27.24 5.37
N ASP A 122 -14.21 -27.39 5.59
CA ASP A 122 -13.56 -27.08 6.88
C ASP A 122 -13.66 -25.58 7.22
N TRP A 123 -13.45 -24.69 6.23
CA TRP A 123 -13.58 -23.26 6.42
C TRP A 123 -15.02 -22.82 6.74
N GLU A 124 -16.04 -23.42 6.08
CA GLU A 124 -17.46 -23.16 6.34
C GLU A 124 -17.89 -23.65 7.73
N ASN A 125 -17.32 -24.75 8.22
CA ASN A 125 -17.58 -25.26 9.57
C ASN A 125 -17.08 -24.28 10.65
N GLU A 126 -15.98 -23.57 10.39
CA GLU A 126 -15.38 -22.61 11.33
C GLU A 126 -15.95 -21.20 11.21
N ASN A 127 -16.25 -20.74 9.98
CA ASN A 127 -16.61 -19.34 9.69
C ASN A 127 -18.08 -19.15 9.30
N GLY A 128 -18.85 -20.24 9.19
CA GLY A 128 -20.22 -20.28 8.70
C GLY A 128 -20.31 -20.41 7.17
N ALA A 129 -21.50 -20.77 6.68
CA ALA A 129 -21.75 -21.01 5.26
C ALA A 129 -21.32 -19.84 4.37
N TYR A 130 -20.52 -20.14 3.34
CA TYR A 130 -20.02 -19.15 2.40
C TYR A 130 -21.20 -18.57 1.60
N LYS A 131 -21.53 -17.31 1.85
CA LYS A 131 -22.52 -16.58 1.04
C LYS A 131 -21.78 -15.93 -0.12
N LYS A 132 -21.87 -16.54 -1.33
CA LYS A 132 -21.49 -15.89 -2.59
C LYS A 132 -22.06 -14.49 -2.61
N ALA A 133 -21.22 -13.50 -2.34
CA ALA A 133 -21.72 -12.17 -2.19
C ALA A 133 -22.16 -11.67 -3.58
N ALA A 134 -23.34 -11.05 -3.63
CA ALA A 134 -24.05 -10.68 -4.86
C ALA A 134 -23.26 -9.77 -5.83
N PHE A 135 -22.04 -9.35 -5.45
CA PHE A 135 -21.12 -8.58 -6.27
C PHE A 135 -20.43 -9.39 -7.37
N MET A 136 -20.27 -10.72 -7.25
CA MET A 136 -19.70 -11.53 -8.34
C MET A 136 -20.67 -11.71 -9.52
N VAL A 137 -21.98 -11.58 -9.28
CA VAL A 137 -23.02 -11.80 -10.31
C VAL A 137 -23.38 -10.51 -11.06
N LYS A 138 -23.16 -9.33 -10.45
CA LYS A 138 -23.40 -8.05 -11.11
C LYS A 138 -22.10 -7.49 -11.69
N SER A 139 -21.69 -8.03 -12.84
CA SER A 139 -20.76 -7.32 -13.72
C SER A 139 -21.26 -5.88 -13.88
N ASN A 140 -20.47 -4.90 -13.50
CA ASN A 140 -20.74 -3.50 -13.79
C ASN A 140 -21.00 -3.37 -15.31
N GLU A 141 -21.98 -2.56 -15.72
CA GLU A 141 -22.28 -2.30 -17.14
C GLU A 141 -21.02 -1.83 -17.91
N ARG A 142 -20.04 -1.24 -17.22
CA ARG A 142 -18.76 -0.82 -17.79
C ARG A 142 -17.81 -1.98 -18.17
N THR A 143 -18.05 -3.19 -17.68
CA THR A 143 -17.24 -4.40 -17.95
C THR A 143 -17.89 -5.37 -18.93
N LYS A 144 -19.13 -5.12 -19.37
CA LYS A 144 -19.69 -5.81 -20.53
C LYS A 144 -19.15 -5.14 -21.78
N GLY A 145 -18.23 -5.83 -22.45
CA GLY A 145 -17.47 -5.33 -23.58
C GLY A 145 -18.31 -4.67 -24.68
N ARG A 146 -17.68 -3.68 -25.32
CA ARG A 146 -17.83 -3.47 -26.75
C ARG A 146 -17.36 -4.70 -27.52
#